data_AF-A0A1M6VVY2-F1
#
_entry.id   AF-A0A1M6VVY2-F1
#
_cell.length_a   1.000
_cell.length_b   1.000
_cell.length_c   1.000
_cell.angle_alpha   90.00
_cell.angle_beta   90.00
_cell.angle_gamma   90.00
#
_symmetry.space_group_name_H-M   'P 1'
#
loop_
_entity.id
_entity.type
_entity.pdbx_description
1 polymer ?
#
loop_
_entity_poly.entity_id
_entity_poly.type
_entity_poly.pdbx_seq_one_letter_code
_entity_poly.pdbx_strand_id
1 'polypeptide(L)'
;MFQNYKWTWKRNGKIIFAPTKDTDRRGDQIIEFCDREVEFPVCFYHYRKGGHVVALHGHLQNRLFFKIDIQNFFYSISRNRIAAALHHAGFPWARTFAKWSSVKNPYLVGSHYVLPIGFKQSPALASLVMMRSPLMAMVDRAERAGAFVSIYLDDLICSANDEALLQELFDGFLQACEDANLTPNPTKLVAPTSEIVVFNCELRHGFAQVTPERIAKYFEEPRTAASQRSFDVYCAKVSEANTI
;
A
#
# COMPACT_ATOMS: atom_id res chain seq x y z
N MET A 1 8.01 15.62 25.14
CA MET A 1 7.94 14.97 23.81
C MET A 1 8.26 13.49 24.03
N PHE A 2 7.44 12.54 23.58
CA PHE A 2 7.81 11.11 23.70
C PHE A 2 9.02 10.84 22.82
N GLN A 3 10.04 10.16 23.34
CA GLN A 3 11.14 9.64 22.54
C GLN A 3 10.69 8.31 21.92
N ASN A 4 10.08 8.37 20.75
CA ASN A 4 9.49 7.21 20.09
C ASN A 4 10.39 6.55 19.03
N TYR A 5 11.53 7.15 18.69
CA TYR A 5 12.56 6.54 17.84
C TYR A 5 13.97 6.82 18.40
N LYS A 6 14.93 5.98 18.00
CA LYS A 6 16.34 6.05 18.44
C LYS A 6 17.21 6.83 17.46
N TRP A 7 17.09 6.53 16.17
CA TRP A 7 17.85 7.16 15.08
C TRP A 7 17.07 7.09 13.78
N THR A 8 17.54 7.80 12.76
CA THR A 8 16.98 7.80 11.41
C THR A 8 18.06 7.57 10.37
N TRP A 9 17.64 7.09 9.19
CA TRP A 9 18.53 6.98 8.02
C TRP A 9 17.74 7.25 6.74
N LYS A 10 18.44 7.51 5.63
CA LYS A 10 17.81 7.69 4.31
C LYS A 10 17.96 6.41 3.49
N ARG A 11 16.90 6.03 2.78
CA ARG A 11 16.91 4.94 1.79
C ARG A 11 15.98 5.30 0.64
N ASN A 12 16.49 5.26 -0.59
CA ASN A 12 15.73 5.62 -1.80
C ASN A 12 15.01 6.98 -1.68
N GLY A 13 15.70 7.99 -1.15
CA GLY A 13 15.14 9.34 -0.94
C GLY A 13 14.13 9.47 0.20
N LYS A 14 13.71 8.37 0.84
CA LYS A 14 12.81 8.38 2.01
C LYS A 14 13.62 8.35 3.30
N ILE A 15 13.20 9.09 4.32
CA ILE A 15 13.73 8.95 5.68
C ILE A 15 13.06 7.72 6.31
N ILE A 16 13.76 6.97 7.15
CA ILE A 16 13.25 5.81 7.88
C ILE A 16 13.62 5.99 9.36
N PHE A 17 12.72 5.59 10.26
CA PHE A 17 12.84 5.75 11.70
C PHE A 17 13.01 4.40 12.39
N ALA A 18 14.05 4.27 13.23
CA ALA A 18 14.23 3.09 14.07
C ALA A 18 13.44 3.26 15.39
N PRO A 19 12.39 2.46 15.67
CA PRO A 19 11.58 2.62 16.87
C PRO A 19 12.36 2.37 18.17
N THR A 20 11.90 2.97 19.27
CA THR A 20 12.32 2.56 20.62
C THR A 20 11.62 1.27 21.03
N LYS A 21 12.16 0.57 22.04
CA LYS A 21 11.51 -0.65 22.60
C LYS A 21 10.09 -0.36 23.08
N ASP A 22 9.85 0.84 23.63
CA ASP A 22 8.54 1.28 24.07
C ASP A 22 7.54 1.50 22.93
N THR A 23 8.02 2.04 21.81
CA THR A 23 7.23 2.16 20.59
C THR A 23 6.91 0.79 20.01
N ASP A 24 7.89 -0.12 19.99
CA ASP A 24 7.68 -1.49 19.52
C ASP A 24 6.63 -2.20 20.38
N ARG A 25 6.75 -2.18 21.70
CA ARG A 25 5.77 -2.81 22.60
C ARG A 25 4.36 -2.27 22.40
N ARG A 26 4.20 -0.96 22.17
CA ARG A 26 2.89 -0.35 21.88
C ARG A 26 2.41 -0.67 20.46
N GLY A 27 3.34 -0.85 19.53
CA GLY A 27 3.04 -1.32 18.19
C GLY A 27 2.46 -2.73 18.21
N ASP A 28 2.98 -3.63 19.06
CA ASP A 28 2.41 -4.97 19.24
C ASP A 28 0.96 -4.89 19.70
N GLN A 29 0.67 -4.04 20.70
CA GLN A 29 -0.69 -3.87 21.20
C GLN A 29 -1.68 -3.37 20.14
N ILE A 30 -1.24 -2.52 19.21
CA ILE A 30 -2.08 -2.08 18.08
C ILE A 30 -2.29 -3.24 17.10
N ILE A 31 -1.23 -3.97 16.77
CA ILE A 31 -1.30 -5.09 15.81
C ILE A 31 -2.20 -6.20 16.37
N GLU A 32 -1.97 -6.63 17.61
CA GLU A 32 -2.79 -7.63 18.30
C GLU A 32 -4.27 -7.22 18.38
N PHE A 33 -4.54 -5.92 18.58
CA PHE A 33 -5.89 -5.40 18.52
C PHE A 33 -6.48 -5.50 17.11
N CYS A 34 -5.76 -5.06 16.09
CA CYS A 34 -6.25 -5.13 14.71
C CYS A 34 -6.52 -6.58 14.29
N ASP A 35 -5.62 -7.50 14.64
CA ASP A 35 -5.77 -8.93 14.31
C ASP A 35 -6.99 -9.56 14.98
N ARG A 36 -7.44 -9.03 16.12
CA ARG A 36 -8.58 -9.56 16.88
C ARG A 36 -9.91 -8.87 16.59
N GLU A 37 -9.88 -7.55 16.41
CA GLU A 37 -11.08 -6.70 16.45
C GLU A 37 -11.37 -6.02 15.10
N VAL A 38 -10.46 -6.08 14.12
CA VAL A 38 -10.60 -5.36 12.85
C VAL A 38 -10.70 -6.34 11.69
N GLU A 39 -11.81 -6.28 10.98
CA GLU A 39 -11.96 -6.93 9.69
C GLU A 39 -11.45 -6.00 8.58
N PHE A 40 -10.25 -6.28 8.07
CA PHE A 40 -9.70 -5.52 6.94
C PHE A 40 -10.41 -5.88 5.63
N PRO A 41 -10.72 -4.89 4.76
CA PRO A 41 -11.36 -5.13 3.48
C PRO A 41 -10.58 -6.14 2.63
N VAL A 42 -11.31 -6.97 1.88
CA VAL A 42 -10.72 -7.98 1.00
C VAL A 42 -9.81 -7.37 -0.07
N CYS A 43 -10.06 -6.14 -0.50
CA CYS A 43 -9.20 -5.44 -1.45
C CYS A 43 -7.81 -5.08 -0.88
N PHE A 44 -7.55 -5.26 0.42
CA PHE A 44 -6.21 -5.04 1.02
C PHE A 44 -5.35 -6.30 0.91
N TYR A 45 -4.45 -6.31 -0.08
CA TYR A 45 -3.60 -7.45 -0.37
C TYR A 45 -2.33 -7.50 0.48
N HIS A 46 -1.89 -6.42 1.13
CA HIS A 46 -0.69 -6.43 1.98
C HIS A 46 -0.85 -7.23 3.30
N TYR A 47 -2.07 -7.68 3.62
CA TYR A 47 -2.32 -8.64 4.72
C TYR A 47 -2.34 -10.10 4.27
N ARG A 48 -2.31 -10.37 2.96
CA ARG A 48 -2.35 -11.73 2.42
C ARG A 48 -0.94 -12.29 2.25
N LYS A 49 -0.76 -13.58 2.54
CA LYS A 49 0.49 -14.27 2.25
C LYS A 49 0.75 -14.26 0.73
N GLY A 50 1.86 -13.67 0.31
CA GLY A 50 2.15 -13.50 -1.12
C GLY A 50 1.23 -12.48 -1.81
N GLY A 51 0.61 -11.57 -1.06
CA GLY A 51 -0.51 -10.77 -1.52
C GLY A 51 -0.30 -9.96 -2.79
N HIS A 52 0.89 -9.43 -3.07
CA HIS A 52 1.15 -8.73 -4.33
C HIS A 52 1.04 -9.66 -5.55
N VAL A 53 1.45 -10.93 -5.44
CA VAL A 53 1.27 -11.93 -6.51
C VAL A 53 -0.22 -12.26 -6.67
N VAL A 54 -0.94 -12.48 -5.56
CA VAL A 54 -2.38 -12.76 -5.60
C VAL A 54 -3.16 -11.56 -6.18
N ALA A 55 -2.72 -10.33 -5.91
CA ALA A 55 -3.28 -9.13 -6.52
C ALA A 55 -3.10 -9.15 -8.03
N LEU A 56 -1.87 -9.36 -8.52
CA LEU A 56 -1.57 -9.49 -9.96
C LEU A 56 -2.47 -10.53 -10.63
N HIS A 57 -2.56 -11.73 -10.04
CA HIS A 57 -3.36 -12.82 -10.59
C HIS A 57 -4.85 -12.47 -10.68
N GLY A 58 -5.40 -11.75 -9.70
CA GLY A 58 -6.79 -11.29 -9.74
C GLY A 58 -7.09 -10.34 -10.89
N HIS A 59 -6.09 -9.61 -11.38
CA HIS A 59 -6.26 -8.67 -12.49
C HIS A 59 -6.18 -9.34 -13.88
N LEU A 60 -5.65 -10.56 -14.01
CA LEU A 60 -5.34 -11.20 -15.30
C LEU A 60 -6.54 -11.40 -16.24
N GLN A 61 -7.75 -11.53 -15.69
CA GLN A 61 -8.98 -11.72 -16.48
C GLN A 61 -9.46 -10.45 -17.18
N ASN A 62 -8.96 -9.28 -16.74
CA ASN A 62 -9.35 -7.99 -17.30
C ASN A 62 -8.37 -7.52 -18.38
N ARG A 63 -8.83 -6.61 -19.24
CA ARG A 63 -8.08 -6.12 -20.41
C ARG A 63 -7.48 -4.74 -20.21
N LEU A 64 -8.07 -3.94 -19.33
CA LEU A 64 -7.69 -2.57 -19.09
C LEU A 64 -7.41 -2.37 -17.61
N PHE A 65 -6.44 -1.52 -17.30
CA PHE A 65 -5.92 -1.28 -15.96
C PHE A 65 -5.64 0.20 -15.78
N PHE A 66 -5.84 0.72 -14.57
CA PHE A 66 -5.18 1.95 -14.14
C PHE A 66 -4.44 1.69 -12.83
N LYS A 67 -3.49 2.57 -12.52
CA LYS A 67 -2.69 2.51 -11.29
C LYS A 67 -2.55 3.87 -10.66
N ILE A 68 -2.77 3.93 -9.35
CA ILE A 68 -2.54 5.10 -8.51
C ILE A 68 -1.54 4.73 -7.42
N ASP A 69 -0.37 5.39 -7.40
CA ASP A 69 0.61 5.33 -6.30
C ASP A 69 0.40 6.56 -5.42
N ILE A 70 0.19 6.40 -4.11
CA ILE A 70 -0.01 7.53 -3.20
C ILE A 70 1.35 8.10 -2.78
N GLN A 71 1.60 9.36 -3.12
CA GLN A 71 2.85 10.02 -2.79
C GLN A 71 3.04 10.12 -1.27
N ASN A 72 4.21 9.69 -0.80
CA ASN A 72 4.59 9.79 0.61
C ASN A 72 3.53 9.19 1.56
N PHE A 73 2.84 8.12 1.15
CA PHE A 73 1.66 7.56 1.83
C PHE A 73 1.69 7.55 3.36
N PHE A 74 2.72 6.98 3.99
CA PHE A 74 2.82 7.02 5.45
C PHE A 74 2.92 8.48 5.98
N TYR A 75 3.77 9.29 5.35
CA TYR A 75 3.98 10.68 5.74
C TYR A 75 2.82 11.63 5.41
N SER A 76 1.86 11.24 4.56
CA SER A 76 0.62 12.01 4.34
C SER A 76 -0.43 11.75 5.44
N ILE A 77 -0.26 10.70 6.24
CA ILE A 77 -1.18 10.35 7.32
C ILE A 77 -0.80 11.09 8.61
N SER A 78 -1.66 12.04 9.01
CA SER A 78 -1.45 12.84 10.21
C SER A 78 -1.75 12.10 11.50
N ARG A 79 -1.12 12.52 12.60
CA ARG A 79 -1.41 12.01 13.96
C ARG A 79 -2.91 12.05 14.31
N ASN A 80 -3.61 13.09 13.88
CA ASN A 80 -5.03 13.24 14.20
C ASN A 80 -5.88 12.20 13.45
N ARG A 81 -5.53 11.88 12.20
CA ARG A 81 -6.17 10.80 11.44
C ARG A 81 -5.92 9.44 12.10
N ILE A 82 -4.69 9.18 12.56
CA ILE A 82 -4.37 7.97 13.34
C ILE A 82 -5.25 7.87 14.59
N ALA A 83 -5.31 8.94 15.40
CA ALA A 83 -6.09 8.96 16.63
C ALA A 83 -7.59 8.75 16.35
N ALA A 84 -8.13 9.39 15.30
CA ALA A 84 -9.52 9.23 14.92
C ALA A 84 -9.82 7.82 14.41
N ALA A 85 -8.94 7.21 13.63
CA ALA A 85 -9.09 5.85 13.13
C ALA A 85 -9.05 4.82 14.25
N LEU A 86 -8.07 4.92 15.15
CA LEU A 86 -8.00 4.07 16.36
C LEU A 86 -9.24 4.22 17.24
N HIS A 87 -9.68 5.45 17.50
CA HIS A 87 -10.88 5.71 18.30
C HIS A 87 -12.12 5.08 17.67
N HIS A 88 -12.28 5.22 16.34
CA HIS A 88 -13.42 4.65 15.64
C HIS A 88 -13.41 3.12 15.63
N ALA A 89 -12.25 2.50 15.53
CA ALA A 89 -12.11 1.06 15.65
C ALA A 89 -12.43 0.55 17.08
N GLY A 90 -12.55 1.42 18.08
CA GLY A 90 -12.77 1.04 19.48
C GLY A 90 -11.49 0.81 20.28
N PHE A 91 -10.32 1.22 19.76
CA PHE A 91 -9.05 1.06 20.46
C PHE A 91 -8.94 2.02 21.67
N PRO A 92 -8.68 1.52 22.89
CA PRO A 92 -8.57 2.35 24.07
C PRO A 92 -7.32 3.24 23.99
N TRP A 93 -7.35 4.44 24.58
CA TRP A 93 -6.21 5.36 24.59
C TRP A 93 -5.71 5.79 23.20
N ALA A 94 -6.59 5.80 22.19
CA ALA A 94 -6.28 6.15 20.80
C ALA A 94 -5.36 7.37 20.62
N ARG A 95 -5.60 8.48 21.34
CA ARG A 95 -4.76 9.68 21.26
C ARG A 95 -3.33 9.45 21.74
N THR A 96 -3.16 8.68 22.81
CA THR A 96 -1.84 8.35 23.36
C THR A 96 -1.07 7.46 22.39
N PHE A 97 -1.71 6.42 21.86
CA PHE A 97 -1.07 5.52 20.90
C PHE A 97 -0.77 6.18 19.55
N ALA A 98 -1.60 7.12 19.11
CA ALA A 98 -1.30 7.96 17.96
C ALA A 98 -0.05 8.82 18.19
N LYS A 99 0.18 9.35 19.40
CA LYS A 99 1.41 10.08 19.73
C LYS A 99 2.64 9.17 19.68
N TRP A 100 2.54 7.96 20.23
CA TRP A 100 3.63 6.97 20.16
C TRP A 100 3.93 6.55 18.73
N SER A 101 2.90 6.45 17.89
CA SER A 101 3.01 5.97 16.50
C SER A 101 3.32 7.06 15.48
N SER A 102 3.58 8.31 15.89
CA SER A 102 3.84 9.41 14.96
C SER A 102 5.08 10.22 15.32
N VAL A 103 5.81 10.64 14.30
CA VAL A 103 7.05 11.43 14.43
C VAL A 103 6.82 12.85 13.93
N LYS A 104 7.73 13.77 14.23
CA LYS A 104 7.74 15.08 13.57
C LYS A 104 7.93 14.86 12.07
N ASN A 105 7.11 15.51 11.26
CA ASN A 105 7.18 15.36 9.80
C ASN A 105 8.58 15.75 9.30
N PRO A 106 9.29 14.83 8.63
CA PRO A 106 10.61 15.12 8.10
C PRO A 106 10.60 16.01 6.85
N TYR A 107 9.42 16.29 6.29
CA TYR A 107 9.22 17.17 5.15
C TYR A 107 8.62 18.52 5.57
N LEU A 108 8.91 19.57 4.79
CA LEU A 108 8.45 20.94 5.08
C LEU A 108 6.95 21.15 4.86
N VAL A 109 6.34 20.30 4.03
CA VAL A 109 4.93 20.40 3.63
C VAL A 109 4.11 19.32 4.34
N GLY A 110 2.89 19.68 4.74
CA GLY A 110 1.91 18.78 5.35
C GLY A 110 1.79 18.91 6.86
N SER A 111 1.19 17.91 7.50
CA SER A 111 0.95 17.91 8.95
C SER A 111 2.24 17.91 9.76
N HIS A 112 2.25 18.58 10.92
CA HIS A 112 3.44 18.62 11.80
C HIS A 112 3.88 17.26 12.34
N TYR A 113 2.94 16.32 12.54
CA TYR A 113 3.20 14.98 13.03
C TYR A 113 2.51 13.94 12.15
N VAL A 114 3.26 12.93 11.74
CA VAL A 114 2.89 11.99 10.69
C VAL A 114 3.28 10.56 11.03
N LEU A 115 2.65 9.60 10.35
CA LEU A 115 2.98 8.18 10.48
C LEU A 115 4.34 7.89 9.81
N PRO A 116 5.32 7.30 10.51
CA PRO A 116 6.65 7.07 9.94
C PRO A 116 6.76 5.74 9.18
N ILE A 117 7.73 5.67 8.28
CA ILE A 117 8.29 4.40 7.82
C ILE A 117 9.24 3.86 8.89
N GLY A 118 9.15 2.56 9.17
CA GLY A 118 10.03 1.83 10.09
C GLY A 118 9.36 1.41 11.41
N PHE A 119 8.20 1.97 11.74
CA PHE A 119 7.39 1.50 12.86
C PHE A 119 6.51 0.35 12.39
N LYS A 120 6.54 -0.78 13.11
CA LYS A 120 5.84 -2.00 12.68
C LYS A 120 4.33 -1.88 12.60
N GLN A 121 3.73 -0.99 13.40
CA GLN A 121 2.30 -0.72 13.39
C GLN A 121 1.86 0.22 12.26
N SER A 122 2.79 0.84 11.53
CA SER A 122 2.44 1.81 10.49
C SER A 122 1.54 1.24 9.39
N PRO A 123 1.77 0.03 8.85
CA PRO A 123 0.84 -0.57 7.88
C PRO A 123 -0.59 -0.70 8.41
N ALA A 124 -0.76 -1.25 9.64
CA ALA A 124 -2.05 -1.39 10.29
C ALA A 124 -2.78 -0.05 10.47
N LEU A 125 -2.07 0.97 10.98
CA LEU A 125 -2.63 2.30 11.17
C LEU A 125 -2.97 2.98 9.86
N ALA A 126 -2.15 2.79 8.82
CA ALA A 126 -2.42 3.36 7.51
C ALA A 126 -3.68 2.76 6.87
N SER A 127 -3.85 1.43 6.98
CA SER A 127 -5.07 0.75 6.55
C SER A 127 -6.31 1.19 7.31
N LEU A 128 -6.24 1.33 8.63
CA LEU A 128 -7.36 1.87 9.43
C LEU A 128 -7.76 3.28 8.99
N VAL A 129 -6.78 4.13 8.64
CA VAL A 129 -7.04 5.47 8.13
C VAL A 129 -7.67 5.42 6.73
N MET A 130 -7.20 4.52 5.87
CA MET A 130 -7.71 4.33 4.51
C MET A 130 -9.14 3.75 4.51
N MET A 131 -9.45 2.81 5.41
CA MET A 131 -10.81 2.25 5.56
C MET A 131 -11.88 3.32 5.80
N ARG A 132 -11.46 4.47 6.34
CA ARG A 132 -12.34 5.59 6.68
C ARG A 132 -12.25 6.73 5.67
N SER A 133 -11.54 6.56 4.56
CA SER A 133 -11.43 7.57 3.52
C SER A 133 -12.47 7.34 2.41
N PRO A 134 -12.78 8.38 1.62
CA PRO A 134 -13.62 8.25 0.42
C PRO A 134 -13.17 7.18 -0.57
N LEU A 135 -11.90 6.75 -0.53
CA LEU A 135 -11.40 5.67 -1.39
C LEU A 135 -12.19 4.38 -1.21
N MET A 136 -12.63 4.05 0.01
CA MET A 136 -13.38 2.81 0.21
C MET A 136 -14.78 2.83 -0.40
N ALA A 137 -15.42 4.00 -0.45
CA ALA A 137 -16.68 4.15 -1.18
C ALA A 137 -16.48 3.96 -2.69
N MET A 138 -15.33 4.40 -3.21
CA MET A 138 -14.94 4.16 -4.61
C MET A 138 -14.60 2.69 -4.90
N VAL A 139 -13.94 1.98 -3.98
CA VAL A 139 -13.74 0.53 -4.09
C VAL A 139 -15.09 -0.19 -4.21
N ASP A 140 -16.01 0.09 -3.29
CA ASP A 140 -17.34 -0.52 -3.26
C ASP A 140 -18.16 -0.20 -4.53
N ARG A 141 -18.03 1.03 -5.07
CA ARG A 141 -18.61 1.39 -6.38
C ARG A 141 -18.00 0.58 -7.53
N ALA A 142 -16.67 0.48 -7.57
CA ALA A 142 -15.96 -0.25 -8.63
C ALA A 142 -16.32 -1.73 -8.64
N GLU A 143 -16.33 -2.37 -7.47
CA GLU A 143 -16.68 -3.79 -7.32
C GLU A 143 -18.13 -4.07 -7.76
N ARG A 144 -19.09 -3.21 -7.37
CA ARG A 144 -20.48 -3.31 -7.84
C ARG A 144 -20.64 -3.11 -9.35
N ALA A 145 -19.76 -2.35 -9.98
CA ALA A 145 -19.74 -2.16 -11.42
C ALA A 145 -19.01 -3.30 -12.18
N GLY A 146 -18.50 -4.31 -11.46
CA GLY A 146 -17.80 -5.45 -12.04
C GLY A 146 -16.31 -5.20 -12.33
N ALA A 147 -15.75 -4.10 -11.84
CA ALA A 147 -14.31 -3.87 -11.85
C ALA A 147 -13.65 -4.60 -10.68
N PHE A 148 -12.38 -4.96 -10.84
CA PHE A 148 -11.58 -5.60 -9.79
C PHE A 148 -10.56 -4.60 -9.24
N VAL A 149 -10.55 -4.42 -7.92
CA VAL A 149 -9.66 -3.47 -7.24
C VAL A 149 -8.75 -4.22 -6.26
N SER A 150 -7.45 -3.89 -6.30
CA SER A 150 -6.49 -4.34 -5.30
C SER A 150 -5.70 -3.15 -4.76
N ILE A 151 -5.42 -3.20 -3.46
CA ILE A 151 -4.62 -2.20 -2.75
C ILE A 151 -3.50 -2.95 -2.03
N TYR A 152 -2.26 -2.51 -2.26
CA TYR A 152 -1.09 -2.98 -1.56
C TYR A 152 -0.31 -1.78 -1.02
N LEU A 153 -0.57 -1.44 0.24
CA LEU A 153 -0.08 -0.22 0.88
C LEU A 153 -0.46 1.04 0.08
N ASP A 154 0.50 1.66 -0.61
CA ASP A 154 0.36 2.89 -1.39
C ASP A 154 0.00 2.66 -2.86
N ASP A 155 0.11 1.43 -3.36
CA ASP A 155 -0.30 1.05 -4.72
C ASP A 155 -1.78 0.66 -4.73
N LEU A 156 -2.60 1.38 -5.49
CA LEU A 156 -3.98 1.03 -5.84
C LEU A 156 -4.02 0.67 -7.33
N ILE A 157 -4.59 -0.49 -7.64
CA ILE A 157 -4.78 -0.99 -8.99
C ILE A 157 -6.26 -1.29 -9.19
N CYS A 158 -6.81 -0.85 -10.31
CA CYS A 158 -8.15 -1.22 -10.75
C CYS A 158 -8.08 -1.76 -12.16
N SER A 159 -8.85 -2.81 -12.45
CA SER A 159 -8.98 -3.32 -13.81
C SER A 159 -10.42 -3.67 -14.15
N ALA A 160 -10.74 -3.51 -15.43
CA ALA A 160 -12.04 -3.84 -16.00
C ALA A 160 -11.90 -4.17 -17.49
N ASN A 161 -13.01 -4.53 -18.15
CA ASN A 161 -13.07 -4.77 -19.60
C ASN A 161 -13.76 -3.63 -20.37
N ASP A 162 -14.37 -2.68 -19.66
CA ASP A 162 -15.04 -1.52 -20.23
C ASP A 162 -14.18 -0.27 -20.00
N GLU A 163 -13.76 0.37 -21.09
CA GLU A 163 -12.90 1.56 -21.07
C GLU A 163 -13.58 2.78 -20.48
N ALA A 164 -14.85 3.01 -20.81
CA ALA A 164 -15.61 4.16 -20.32
C ALA A 164 -15.83 4.05 -18.81
N LEU A 165 -16.20 2.86 -18.35
CA LEU A 165 -16.31 2.56 -16.92
C LEU A 165 -14.95 2.76 -16.21
N LEU A 166 -13.87 2.24 -16.78
CA LEU A 166 -12.56 2.31 -16.13
C LEU A 166 -12.05 3.76 -16.05
N GLN A 167 -12.32 4.57 -17.06
CA GLN A 167 -12.02 6.00 -17.05
C GLN A 167 -12.84 6.75 -16.00
N GLU A 168 -14.16 6.49 -15.92
CA GLU A 168 -15.02 7.08 -14.88
C GLU A 168 -14.53 6.73 -13.47
N LEU A 169 -14.16 5.46 -13.25
CA LEU A 169 -13.60 5.01 -11.98
C LEU A 169 -12.28 5.70 -11.68
N PHE A 170 -11.38 5.79 -12.65
CA PHE A 170 -10.08 6.47 -12.49
C PHE A 170 -10.26 7.90 -12.00
N ASP A 171 -11.12 8.69 -12.66
CA ASP A 171 -11.40 10.07 -12.28
C ASP A 171 -12.04 10.15 -10.89
N GLY A 172 -12.97 9.23 -10.58
CA GLY A 172 -13.57 9.12 -9.25
C GLY A 172 -12.56 8.79 -8.14
N PHE A 173 -11.59 7.91 -8.41
CA PHE A 173 -10.51 7.61 -7.46
C PHE A 173 -9.55 8.79 -7.29
N LEU A 174 -9.27 9.56 -8.34
CA LEU A 174 -8.48 10.79 -8.22
C LEU A 174 -9.18 11.82 -7.32
N GLN A 175 -10.49 12.01 -7.50
CA GLN A 175 -11.27 12.90 -6.62
C GLN A 175 -11.28 12.37 -5.18
N ALA A 176 -11.49 11.07 -4.98
CA ALA A 176 -11.48 10.48 -3.64
C ALA A 176 -10.11 10.60 -2.95
N CYS A 177 -9.02 10.54 -3.71
CA CYS A 177 -7.66 10.83 -3.23
C CYS A 177 -7.53 12.28 -2.76
N GLU A 178 -8.03 13.24 -3.55
CA GLU A 178 -8.04 14.67 -3.18
C GLU A 178 -8.83 14.91 -1.89
N ASP A 179 -10.08 14.42 -1.83
CA ASP A 179 -10.95 14.54 -0.66
C ASP A 179 -10.32 13.91 0.60
N ALA A 180 -9.58 12.82 0.42
CA ALA A 180 -8.86 12.13 1.49
C ALA A 180 -7.54 12.80 1.89
N ASN A 181 -7.10 13.86 1.21
CA ASN A 181 -5.75 14.42 1.31
C ASN A 181 -4.65 13.34 1.14
N LEU A 182 -4.85 12.45 0.16
CA LEU A 182 -3.92 11.39 -0.23
C LEU A 182 -3.45 11.64 -1.67
N THR A 183 -2.47 12.54 -1.82
CA THR A 183 -2.01 13.01 -3.12
C THR A 183 -1.43 11.87 -3.97
N PRO A 184 -1.96 11.63 -5.19
CA PRO A 184 -1.35 10.72 -6.15
C PRO A 184 0.05 11.17 -6.57
N ASN A 185 0.93 10.22 -6.82
CA ASN A 185 2.27 10.49 -7.31
C ASN A 185 2.25 10.69 -8.83
N PRO A 186 2.45 11.92 -9.33
CA PRO A 186 2.23 12.24 -10.74
C PRO A 186 3.15 11.47 -11.69
N THR A 187 4.35 11.06 -11.24
CA THR A 187 5.31 10.33 -12.08
C THR A 187 5.05 8.84 -12.15
N LYS A 188 4.16 8.31 -11.29
CA LYS A 188 3.81 6.89 -11.22
C LYS A 188 2.32 6.65 -11.46
N LEU A 189 1.55 7.71 -11.66
CA LEU A 189 0.14 7.64 -12.01
C LEU A 189 0.03 7.08 -13.42
N VAL A 190 -0.79 6.05 -13.58
CA VAL A 190 -1.07 5.45 -14.89
C VAL A 190 -2.57 5.49 -15.10
N ALA A 191 -3.00 6.28 -16.09
CA ALA A 191 -4.38 6.33 -16.57
C ALA A 191 -4.77 4.97 -17.21
N PRO A 192 -6.07 4.73 -17.49
CA PRO A 192 -6.53 3.51 -18.14
C PRO A 192 -5.70 3.13 -19.38
N THR A 193 -5.19 1.91 -19.39
CA THR A 193 -4.33 1.36 -20.45
C THR A 193 -4.42 -0.16 -20.49
N SER A 194 -3.96 -0.81 -21.56
CA SER A 194 -3.96 -2.27 -21.70
C SER A 194 -2.82 -2.98 -20.96
N GLU A 195 -1.83 -2.23 -20.48
CA GLU A 195 -0.64 -2.77 -19.82
C GLU A 195 -0.07 -1.79 -18.79
N ILE A 196 0.32 -2.32 -17.62
CA ILE A 196 0.97 -1.54 -16.56
C ILE A 196 2.18 -2.27 -16.00
N VAL A 197 3.06 -1.51 -15.32
CA VAL A 197 4.13 -2.07 -14.49
C VAL A 197 3.81 -1.82 -13.02
N VAL A 198 3.65 -2.90 -12.25
CA VAL A 198 3.33 -2.84 -10.83
C VAL A 198 4.04 -3.94 -10.05
N PHE A 199 4.51 -3.64 -8.84
CA PHE A 199 5.37 -4.54 -8.05
C PHE A 199 6.66 -5.00 -8.76
N ASN A 200 7.15 -4.22 -9.74
CA ASN A 200 8.20 -4.62 -10.69
C ASN A 200 7.82 -5.86 -11.52
N CYS A 201 6.54 -5.99 -11.84
CA CYS A 201 6.01 -6.97 -12.77
C CYS A 201 5.28 -6.24 -13.90
N GLU A 202 5.47 -6.70 -15.12
CA GLU A 202 4.61 -6.38 -16.26
C GLU A 202 3.26 -7.07 -16.04
N LEU A 203 2.18 -6.36 -16.31
CA LEU A 203 0.81 -6.87 -16.20
C LEU A 203 0.00 -6.43 -17.39
N ARG A 204 -0.57 -7.40 -18.10
CA ARG A 204 -1.55 -7.22 -19.18
C ARG A 204 -2.54 -8.39 -19.16
N HIS A 205 -3.55 -8.34 -20.02
CA HIS A 205 -4.55 -9.41 -20.10
C HIS A 205 -3.90 -10.80 -20.24
N GLY A 206 -4.20 -11.71 -19.32
CA GLY A 206 -3.69 -13.09 -19.30
C GLY A 206 -2.19 -13.26 -19.02
N PHE A 207 -1.45 -12.19 -18.74
CA PHE A 207 0.01 -12.26 -18.56
C PHE A 207 0.52 -11.36 -17.43
N ALA A 208 1.30 -11.96 -16.54
CA ALA A 208 2.15 -11.30 -15.57
C ALA A 208 3.57 -11.89 -15.61
N GLN A 209 4.59 -11.03 -15.52
CA GLN A 209 5.99 -11.44 -15.46
C GLN A 209 6.83 -10.42 -14.67
N VAL A 210 7.82 -10.89 -13.92
CA VAL A 210 8.81 -9.99 -13.27
C VAL A 210 9.61 -9.25 -14.35
N THR A 211 9.75 -7.93 -14.23
CA THR A 211 10.36 -7.13 -15.31
C THR A 211 11.85 -7.49 -15.50
N PRO A 212 12.39 -7.36 -16.73
CA PRO A 212 13.80 -7.61 -17.00
C PRO A 212 14.74 -6.76 -16.12
N GLU A 213 14.38 -5.51 -15.84
CA GLU A 213 15.18 -4.61 -14.99
C GLU A 213 15.24 -5.13 -13.55
N ARG A 214 14.15 -5.70 -13.04
CA ARG A 214 14.13 -6.28 -11.69
C ARG A 214 15.00 -7.53 -11.61
N ILE A 215 14.98 -8.35 -12.64
CA ILE A 215 15.83 -9.54 -12.77
C ILE A 215 17.30 -9.10 -12.85
N ALA A 216 17.64 -8.19 -13.75
CA ALA A 216 19.01 -7.67 -13.91
C ALA A 216 19.52 -7.09 -12.58
N LYS A 217 18.74 -6.23 -11.93
CA LYS A 217 19.06 -5.64 -10.63
C LYS A 217 19.25 -6.68 -9.53
N TYR A 218 18.53 -7.79 -9.58
CA TYR A 218 18.72 -8.87 -8.61
C TYR A 218 20.11 -9.51 -8.78
N PHE A 219 20.57 -9.69 -10.02
CA PHE A 219 21.86 -10.32 -10.36
C PHE A 219 23.07 -9.37 -10.41
N GLU A 220 22.90 -8.07 -10.19
CA GLU A 220 24.00 -7.09 -10.09
C GLU A 220 25.00 -7.37 -8.96
N GLU A 221 24.57 -8.09 -7.92
CA GLU A 221 25.41 -8.45 -6.78
C GLU A 221 25.53 -9.98 -6.65
N PRO A 222 26.65 -10.52 -6.15
CA PRO A 222 26.78 -11.94 -5.86
C PRO A 222 25.66 -12.45 -4.95
N ARG A 223 25.01 -13.56 -5.35
CA ARG A 223 23.92 -14.19 -4.61
C ARG A 223 24.30 -15.59 -4.16
N THR A 224 23.76 -16.00 -3.01
CA THR A 224 23.85 -17.40 -2.58
C THR A 224 22.90 -18.27 -3.42
N ALA A 225 23.22 -19.56 -3.58
CA ALA A 225 22.35 -20.50 -4.28
C ALA A 225 20.95 -20.62 -3.66
N ALA A 226 20.81 -20.40 -2.34
CA ALA A 226 19.51 -20.37 -1.68
C ALA A 226 18.70 -19.12 -2.05
N SER A 227 19.36 -17.97 -2.14
CA SER A 227 18.73 -16.72 -2.56
C SER A 227 18.25 -16.83 -4.01
N GLN A 228 19.10 -17.32 -4.92
CA GLN A 228 18.76 -17.47 -6.34
C GLN A 228 17.56 -18.39 -6.54
N ARG A 229 17.56 -19.58 -5.91
CA ARG A 229 16.40 -20.48 -5.95
C ARG A 229 15.11 -19.82 -5.44
N SER A 230 15.20 -19.00 -4.39
CA SER A 230 14.04 -18.28 -3.87
C SER A 230 13.52 -17.22 -4.84
N PHE A 231 14.42 -16.56 -5.58
CA PHE A 231 14.06 -15.60 -6.61
C PHE A 231 13.45 -16.27 -7.84
N ASP A 232 14.01 -17.40 -8.28
CA ASP A 232 13.46 -18.18 -9.40
C ASP A 232 12.05 -18.70 -9.09
N VAL A 233 11.83 -19.19 -7.85
CA VAL A 233 10.50 -19.57 -7.36
C VAL A 233 9.54 -18.39 -7.35
N TYR A 234 10.01 -17.19 -6.97
CA TYR A 234 9.19 -15.98 -7.02
C TYR A 234 8.80 -15.63 -8.47
N CYS A 235 9.74 -15.64 -9.41
CA CYS A 235 9.47 -15.39 -10.82
C CYS A 235 8.45 -16.39 -11.38
N ALA A 236 8.64 -17.69 -11.09
CA ALA A 236 7.72 -18.74 -11.53
C ALA A 236 6.31 -18.52 -10.97
N LYS A 237 6.17 -18.15 -9.69
CA LYS A 237 4.89 -17.85 -9.07
C LYS A 237 4.18 -16.65 -9.69
N VAL A 238 4.91 -15.62 -10.12
CA VAL A 238 4.29 -14.49 -10.81
C VAL A 238 3.63 -14.95 -12.11
N SER A 239 4.32 -15.78 -12.89
CA SER A 239 3.83 -16.29 -14.18
C SER A 239 2.89 -17.50 -14.09
N GLU A 240 2.70 -18.12 -12.91
CA GLU A 240 2.00 -19.41 -12.79
C GLU A 240 0.53 -19.38 -13.22
N ALA A 241 -0.09 -18.21 -13.15
CA ALA A 241 -1.49 -17.99 -13.51
C ALA A 241 -1.68 -17.41 -14.93
N ASN A 242 -0.61 -17.31 -15.72
CA ASN A 242 -0.72 -16.82 -17.10
C ASN A 242 -1.57 -17.77 -17.94
N THR A 243 -2.41 -17.20 -18.81
CA THR A 243 -3.37 -17.96 -19.64
C THR A 243 -3.08 -17.84 -21.14
N ILE A 244 -1.95 -17.22 -21.50
CA ILE A 244 -1.44 -17.07 -22.86
C ILE A 244 -0.04 -17.65 -22.98
#